data_AF-A0A5K1ERE8-F1
#
_entry.id   AF-A0A5K1ERE8-F1
#
_cell.length_a   1.000
_cell.length_b   1.000
_cell.length_c   1.000
_cell.angle_alpha   90.00
_cell.angle_beta   90.00
_cell.angle_gamma   90.00
#
_symmetry.space_group_name_H-M   'P 1'
#
loop_
_entity.id
_entity.type
_entity.pdbx_description
1 polymer ?
#
loop_
_entity_poly.entity_id
_entity_poly.type
_entity_poly.pdbx_seq_one_letter_code
_entity_poly.pdbx_strand_id
1 'polypeptide(L)' 'YFSNPEATASTLDSEGWLRTGDLCYIDEDGYIFVVDRLKELIKYKGYQ' A
#
# COMPACT_ATOMS: atom_id res chain seq x y z
N TYR A 1 4.14 8.82 12.89
CA TYR A 1 3.31 10.02 13.11
C TYR A 1 3.66 10.68 14.43
N PHE A 2 3.72 12.01 14.47
CA PHE A 2 4.06 12.75 15.69
C PHE A 2 3.00 12.53 16.77
N SER A 3 3.43 12.12 17.98
CA SER A 3 2.57 11.82 19.14
C SER A 3 1.41 10.85 18.88
N ASN A 4 1.51 10.00 17.85
CA ASN A 4 0.52 8.97 17.55
C ASN A 4 1.23 7.62 17.32
N PRO A 5 1.51 6.86 18.41
CA PRO A 5 2.20 5.58 18.32
C PRO A 5 1.36 4.52 17.62
N GLU A 6 0.04 4.54 17.76
CA GLU A 6 -0.87 3.59 17.11
C GLU A 6 -0.82 3.74 15.59
N ALA A 7 -0.97 4.96 15.08
CA ALA A 7 -0.86 5.22 13.65
C ALA A 7 0.53 4.87 13.11
N THR A 8 1.58 5.02 13.93
CA THR A 8 2.93 4.66 13.51
C THR A 8 3.08 3.15 13.41
N ALA A 9 2.59 2.41 14.41
CA ALA A 9 2.61 0.96 14.41
C ALA A 9 1.77 0.37 13.26
N SER A 10 0.62 0.96 12.94
CA SER A 10 -0.24 0.47 11.86
C SER A 10 0.33 0.68 10.45
N THR A 11 1.32 1.56 10.27
CA THR A 11 2.02 1.72 9.00
C THR A 11 3.05 0.64 8.71
N LEU A 12 3.46 -0.13 9.72
CA LEU A 12 4.44 -1.19 9.58
C LEU A 12 3.75 -2.56 9.66
N ASP A 13 4.31 -3.55 8.98
CA ASP A 13 3.92 -4.95 9.18
C ASP A 13 4.78 -5.63 10.27
N SER A 14 4.55 -6.93 10.49
CA SER A 14 5.27 -7.71 11.52
C SER A 14 6.77 -7.85 11.25
N GLU A 15 7.20 -7.64 10.02
CA GLU A 15 8.61 -7.70 9.62
C GLU A 15 9.25 -6.30 9.55
N GLY A 16 8.48 -5.24 9.78
CA GLY A 16 8.93 -3.86 9.79
C GLY A 16 8.86 -3.17 8.43
N TRP A 17 8.18 -3.75 7.43
CA TRP A 17 7.99 -3.10 6.14
C TRP A 17 6.90 -2.04 6.17
N LEU A 18 7.13 -0.94 5.45
CA LEU A 18 6.18 0.15 5.32
C LEU A 18 5.04 -0.21 4.36
N ARG A 19 3.80 -0.07 4.84
CA ARG A 19 2.57 -0.16 4.06
C ARG A 19 2.31 1.17 3.36
N THR A 20 2.81 1.35 2.13
CA THR A 20 2.71 2.62 1.40
C THR A 20 1.27 2.99 0.98
N GLY A 21 0.43 1.97 0.79
CA GLY A 21 -0.93 2.12 0.27
C GLY A 21 -1.01 2.31 -1.25
N ASP A 22 0.07 1.98 -1.97
CA ASP A 22 0.14 1.97 -3.43
C ASP A 22 -0.08 0.54 -3.97
N LEU A 23 -0.77 0.45 -5.10
CA LEU A 23 -0.81 -0.74 -5.94
C LEU A 23 0.28 -0.62 -6.98
N CYS A 24 1.22 -1.56 -6.97
CA CYS A 24 2.33 -1.62 -7.91
C CYS A 24 2.46 -3.00 -8.53
N TYR A 25 3.13 -3.08 -9.67
CA TYR A 25 3.68 -4.33 -10.20
C TYR A 25 5.17 -4.18 -10.52
N ILE A 26 5.87 -5.31 -10.58
CA ILE A 26 7.29 -5.39 -10.94
C ILE A 26 7.36 -6.15 -12.26
N ASP A 27 8.09 -5.62 -13.25
CA ASP A 27 8.32 -6.32 -14.52
C ASP A 27 9.47 -7.33 -14.43
N GLU A 28 9.76 -8.01 -15.54
CA GLU A 28 10.80 -9.04 -15.63
C GLU A 28 12.22 -8.48 -15.44
N ASP A 29 12.41 -7.18 -15.72
CA ASP A 29 13.68 -6.47 -15.56
C ASP A 29 13.85 -5.86 -14.15
N GLY A 30 12.85 -6.03 -13.28
CA GLY A 30 12.88 -5.56 -11.90
C GLY A 30 12.46 -4.10 -11.70
N TYR A 31 11.88 -3.45 -12.72
CA TYR A 31 11.35 -2.10 -12.58
C TYR A 31 9.98 -2.11 -11.90
N ILE A 32 9.76 -1.11 -11.04
CA ILE A 32 8.51 -0.94 -10.29
C ILE A 32 7.63 0.08 -11.00
N PHE A 33 6.36 -0.28 -11.22
CA PHE A 33 5.34 0.58 -11.81
C PHE A 33 4.22 0.83 -10.82
N VAL A 34 3.92 2.09 -10.54
CA VAL A 34 2.81 2.50 -9.68
C VAL A 34 1.54 2.60 -10.54
N VAL A 35 0.50 1.87 -10.15
CA VAL A 35 -0.76 1.75 -10.89
C VAL A 35 -1.82 2.69 -10.32
N ASP A 36 -2.07 2.58 -9.02
CA ASP A 36 -3.12 3.35 -8.33
C ASP A 36 -2.88 3.38 -6.81
N ARG A 37 -3.69 4.14 -6.08
CA ARG A 37 -3.77 4.12 -4.61
C ARG A 37 -4.86 3.15 -4.18
N LEU A 38 -4.57 2.32 -3.18
CA LEU A 38 -5.56 1.34 -2.67
C LEU A 38 -6.88 1.99 -2.22
N LYS A 39 -6.82 3.24 -1.72
CA LYS A 39 -8.01 4.01 -1.29
C LYS A 39 -8.82 4.63 -2.44
N GLU A 40 -8.25 4.72 -3.64
CA GLU A 40 -8.90 5.32 -4.82
C GLU A 40 -9.47 4.25 -5.78
N LEU A 41 -9.24 2.95 -5.48
CA LEU A 41 -9.81 1.83 -6.25
C LEU A 41 -11.35 1.84 -6.16
N ILE A 42 -12.01 2.10 -7.30
CA ILE A 42 -13.48 2.07 -7.42
C ILE A 42 -13.96 0.62 -7.60
N LYS A 43 -14.76 0.12 -6.65
CA LYS A 43 -15.40 -1.19 -6.74
C LYS A 43 -16.74 -1.09 -7.47
N TYR A 44 -16.91 -1.84 -8.56
CA TYR A 44 -18.21 -1.99 -9.21
C TYR A 44 -18.79 -3.38 -8.93
N LYS A 45 -20.02 -3.43 -8.40
CA LYS A 45 -20.76 -4.67 -8.05
C LYS A 45 -20.04 -5.64 -7.10
N GLY A 46 -19.11 -5.15 -6.27
CA GLY A 46 -18.42 -5.96 -5.28
C GLY A 46 -17.35 -6.90 -5.84
N TYR A 47 -17.01 -6.78 -7.13
CA TYR A 47 -15.84 -7.45 -7.70
C TYR A 47 -14.57 -6.71 -7.25
N GLN A 48 -13.59 -7.49 -6.82
CA GLN A 48 -12.22 -7.07 -6.57
C GLN A 48 -11.31 -7.92 -7.46
#